data_AF-A0A9X4QWG6-F1
#
_entry.id   AF-A0A9X4QWG6-F1
#
_cell.length_a   1.000
_cell.length_b   1.000
_cell.length_c   1.000
_cell.angle_alpha   90.00
_cell.angle_beta   90.00
_cell.angle_gamma   90.00
#
_symmetry.space_group_name_H-M   'P 1'
#
loop_
_entity.id
_entity.type
_entity.pdbx_description
1 polymer ?
#
loop_
_entity_poly.entity_id
_entity_poly.type
_entity_poly.pdbx_seq_one_letter_code
_entity_poly.pdbx_strand_id
1 'polypeptide(L)'
;MHARGHLLGLYASGIAWTQRSLLDPDYNREADFERLELEKVMCVSPEGELPYSLICNGVQRWGYDMCPSEPFVTETVLEEIRGVANSGCDYMQYFDQNLGGLSYLCYSKEHDHPPGPGRWQTEAMKTLFRKIRQEWKAMGKDIVLGCEAAAAEPFLGELPFNDLRFNIGLFTGEPVPVYQYVYHEYINNFMGNQNSSGQSIDLLKSPDNLLWRTAYSFVAGDMLTVVLGRGGAINWDWGTEWDYPAPDQQAIGTLIRNLNAWRIGAGKPYLATGRMLAPERLTGVSAQTIHMRDGSVLKQPSILTTKWQSSEGRVAQFLVNYTTEPQAYDWQQPYGGAIGALLAYKQPDGEGLELASQTERGMHRGTIEPLSCIMLAWTPPTQAAE
;
A
#
# COMPACT_ATOMS: atom_id res chain seq x y z
N MET A 1 -11.94 -17.09 11.46
CA MET A 1 -10.98 -16.83 10.35
C MET A 1 -9.85 -17.84 10.37
N HIS A 2 -9.08 -17.93 11.46
CA HIS A 2 -7.92 -18.84 11.55
C HIS A 2 -8.21 -20.32 11.30
N ALA A 3 -9.35 -20.85 11.75
CA ALA A 3 -9.74 -22.24 11.49
C ALA A 3 -9.86 -22.59 9.99
N ARG A 4 -9.94 -21.57 9.12
CA ARG A 4 -9.95 -21.71 7.64
C ARG A 4 -8.64 -21.26 6.99
N GLY A 5 -7.60 -20.99 7.78
CA GLY A 5 -6.30 -20.51 7.29
C GLY A 5 -6.24 -19.03 6.92
N HIS A 6 -7.23 -18.22 7.32
CA HIS A 6 -7.21 -16.77 7.11
C HIS A 6 -6.64 -16.02 8.31
N LEU A 7 -5.84 -14.99 8.03
CA LEU A 7 -5.37 -14.01 9.00
C LEU A 7 -6.40 -12.89 9.19
N LEU A 8 -6.31 -12.19 10.32
CA LEU A 8 -7.18 -11.08 10.69
C LEU A 8 -6.34 -9.85 11.06
N GLY A 9 -6.70 -8.70 10.49
CA GLY A 9 -6.09 -7.41 10.82
C GLY A 9 -7.11 -6.39 11.34
N LEU A 10 -6.64 -5.41 12.11
CA LEU A 10 -7.44 -4.26 12.57
C LEU A 10 -6.79 -2.93 12.16
N TYR A 11 -7.65 -1.92 12.01
CA TYR A 11 -7.29 -0.53 11.84
C TYR A 11 -7.61 0.23 13.13
N ALA A 12 -6.71 1.12 13.57
CA ALA A 12 -6.93 2.01 14.70
C ALA A 12 -6.42 3.42 14.37
N SER A 13 -6.89 4.44 15.11
CA SER A 13 -6.69 5.87 14.79
C SER A 13 -5.34 6.47 15.20
N GLY A 14 -4.34 5.65 15.50
CA GLY A 14 -3.02 6.10 15.89
C GLY A 14 -2.99 6.76 17.27
N ILE A 15 -2.24 7.86 17.37
CA ILE A 15 -2.03 8.60 18.62
C ILE A 15 -2.89 9.87 18.74
N ALA A 16 -3.99 9.95 17.99
CA ALA A 16 -4.90 11.07 18.10
C ALA A 16 -5.98 10.80 19.15
N TRP A 17 -6.34 11.84 19.91
CA TRP A 17 -7.40 11.78 20.90
C TRP A 17 -8.74 12.19 20.29
N THR A 18 -9.73 11.31 20.37
CA THR A 18 -11.10 11.64 19.98
C THR A 18 -11.85 12.15 21.20
N GLN A 19 -12.15 13.45 21.17
CA GLN A 19 -12.88 14.15 22.22
C GLN A 19 -14.39 13.86 22.11
N ARG A 20 -14.92 14.00 20.90
CA ARG A 20 -16.32 13.77 20.58
C ARG A 20 -16.45 13.11 19.21
N SER A 21 -17.33 12.12 19.08
CA SER A 21 -17.66 11.55 17.77
C SER A 21 -18.79 12.36 17.11
N LEU A 22 -18.70 12.52 15.79
CA LEU A 22 -19.79 13.05 14.97
C LEU A 22 -20.61 11.93 14.31
N LEU A 23 -20.15 10.69 14.41
CA LEU A 23 -20.82 9.49 13.88
C LEU A 23 -21.61 8.74 14.97
N ASP A 24 -21.15 8.83 16.20
CA ASP A 24 -21.81 8.27 17.40
C ASP A 24 -22.06 9.42 18.40
N PRO A 25 -23.27 9.98 18.45
CA PRO A 25 -23.59 11.11 19.31
C PRO A 25 -23.39 10.84 20.82
N ASP A 26 -23.37 9.57 21.24
CA ASP A 26 -23.24 9.18 22.64
C ASP A 26 -21.76 9.13 23.08
N TYR A 27 -20.82 9.09 22.14
CA TYR A 27 -19.39 9.12 22.44
C TYR A 27 -18.90 10.56 22.69
N ASN A 28 -18.64 10.88 23.95
CA ASN A 28 -18.09 12.14 24.40
C ASN A 28 -17.16 11.93 25.62
N ARG A 29 -15.94 12.46 25.55
CA ARG A 29 -14.89 12.29 26.55
C ARG A 29 -14.45 13.61 27.21
N GLU A 30 -15.29 14.66 27.20
CA GLU A 30 -14.96 15.99 27.77
C GLU A 30 -14.55 15.91 29.23
N ALA A 31 -15.35 15.20 30.03
CA ALA A 31 -15.06 15.01 31.44
C ALA A 31 -13.75 14.26 31.69
N ASP A 32 -13.36 13.34 30.80
CA ASP A 32 -12.08 12.63 30.92
C ASP A 32 -10.90 13.52 30.52
N PHE A 33 -11.08 14.34 29.50
CA PHE A 33 -10.07 15.32 29.06
C PHE A 33 -9.75 16.30 30.19
N GLU A 34 -10.77 16.89 30.82
CA GLU A 34 -10.60 17.81 31.96
C GLU A 34 -10.02 17.10 33.19
N ARG A 35 -10.56 15.92 33.55
CA ARG A 35 -10.15 15.20 34.77
C ARG A 35 -8.70 14.71 34.71
N LEU A 36 -8.22 14.35 33.53
CA LEU A 36 -6.85 13.86 33.32
C LEU A 36 -5.89 14.98 32.89
N GLU A 37 -6.37 16.23 32.82
CA GLU A 37 -5.58 17.40 32.38
C GLU A 37 -4.90 17.15 31.03
N LEU A 38 -5.64 16.55 30.09
CA LEU A 38 -5.07 16.07 28.83
C LEU A 38 -4.59 17.21 27.92
N GLU A 39 -4.98 18.46 28.16
CA GLU A 39 -4.42 19.62 27.46
C GLU A 39 -2.90 19.69 27.57
N LYS A 40 -2.31 19.16 28.65
CA LYS A 40 -0.86 19.11 28.89
C LYS A 40 -0.13 18.00 28.12
N VAL A 41 -0.87 17.17 27.40
CA VAL A 41 -0.36 16.03 26.62
C VAL A 41 -0.41 16.32 25.11
N MET A 42 -1.29 17.23 24.70
CA MET A 42 -1.59 17.48 23.30
C MET A 42 -0.52 18.32 22.61
N CYS A 43 -0.36 18.11 21.31
CA CYS A 43 0.46 18.96 20.46
C CYS A 43 -0.08 20.41 20.45
N VAL A 44 0.81 21.38 20.66
CA VAL A 44 0.48 22.81 20.61
C VAL A 44 1.07 23.50 19.39
N SER A 45 0.40 24.55 18.92
CA SER A 45 0.83 25.37 17.78
C SER A 45 2.07 26.22 18.12
N PRO A 46 2.75 26.80 17.12
CA PRO A 46 3.85 27.75 17.34
C PRO A 46 3.49 28.92 18.27
N GLU A 47 2.23 29.33 18.28
CA GLU A 47 1.67 30.39 19.11
C GLU A 47 1.38 29.94 20.56
N GLY A 48 1.50 28.64 20.85
CA GLY A 48 1.16 28.04 22.13
C GLY A 48 -0.33 27.74 22.30
N GLU A 49 -1.09 27.75 21.22
CA GLU A 49 -2.51 27.39 21.23
C GLU A 49 -2.68 25.87 21.13
N LEU A 50 -3.84 25.36 21.56
CA LEU A 50 -4.21 23.96 21.43
C LEU A 50 -5.14 23.78 20.20
N PRO A 51 -4.59 23.49 19.01
CA PRO A 51 -5.41 23.32 17.82
C PRO A 51 -6.11 21.96 17.83
N TYR A 52 -7.35 21.94 17.34
CA TYR A 52 -7.99 20.70 16.92
C TYR A 52 -7.15 20.02 15.84
N SER A 53 -7.08 18.67 15.85
CA SER A 53 -6.47 17.89 14.77
C SER A 53 -7.04 18.31 13.41
N LEU A 54 -6.22 18.30 12.36
CA LEU A 54 -6.71 18.57 11.00
C LEU A 54 -7.38 17.34 10.38
N ILE A 55 -6.91 16.14 10.75
CA ILE A 55 -7.35 14.89 10.13
C ILE A 55 -8.66 14.41 10.79
N CYS A 56 -9.66 14.13 9.95
CA CYS A 56 -11.00 13.63 10.32
C CYS A 56 -11.88 14.55 11.20
N ASN A 57 -11.36 15.70 11.65
CA ASN A 57 -12.16 16.65 12.43
C ASN A 57 -13.22 17.38 11.59
N GLY A 58 -14.37 17.67 12.20
CA GLY A 58 -15.50 18.34 11.54
C GLY A 58 -16.33 17.45 10.61
N VAL A 59 -15.88 16.20 10.37
CA VAL A 59 -16.62 15.21 9.57
C VAL A 59 -16.91 13.95 10.40
N GLN A 60 -15.89 13.37 11.04
CA GLN A 60 -16.03 12.13 11.79
C GLN A 60 -15.93 12.36 13.30
N ARG A 61 -15.16 13.36 13.73
CA ARG A 61 -14.92 13.65 15.15
C ARG A 61 -14.59 15.12 15.42
N TRP A 62 -14.49 15.45 16.69
CA TRP A 62 -13.68 16.55 17.21
C TRP A 62 -12.63 15.95 18.15
N GLY A 63 -11.41 16.46 18.11
CA GLY A 63 -10.28 15.85 18.81
C GLY A 63 -8.95 16.57 18.61
N TYR A 64 -7.93 16.09 19.30
CA TYR A 64 -6.59 16.69 19.36
C TYR A 64 -5.53 15.65 19.02
N ASP A 65 -4.36 16.11 18.58
CA ASP A 65 -3.21 15.25 18.34
C ASP A 65 -2.37 15.16 19.61
N MET A 66 -2.06 13.95 20.07
CA MET A 66 -1.23 13.78 21.28
C MET A 66 0.26 13.79 20.93
N CYS A 67 1.08 14.34 21.83
CA CYS A 67 2.53 14.40 21.64
C CYS A 67 3.19 13.06 22.02
N PRO A 68 3.92 12.38 21.12
CA PRO A 68 4.48 11.05 21.41
C PRO A 68 5.62 11.06 22.43
N SER A 69 6.14 12.22 22.83
CA SER A 69 7.10 12.34 23.95
C SER A 69 6.45 12.04 25.29
N GLU A 70 5.13 12.22 25.40
CA GLU A 70 4.46 12.20 26.68
C GLU A 70 4.17 10.76 27.13
N PRO A 71 4.49 10.41 28.39
CA PRO A 71 4.28 9.05 28.91
C PRO A 71 2.84 8.55 28.76
N PHE A 72 1.85 9.44 28.97
CA PHE A 72 0.43 9.14 28.83
C PHE A 72 0.11 8.50 27.47
N VAL A 73 0.70 9.01 26.39
CA VAL A 73 0.47 8.51 25.02
C VAL A 73 1.01 7.09 24.88
N THR A 74 2.23 6.87 25.36
CA THR A 74 2.82 5.53 25.33
C THR A 74 1.99 4.54 26.14
N GLU A 75 1.58 4.91 27.35
CA GLU A 75 0.83 4.05 28.25
C GLU A 75 -0.55 3.69 27.67
N THR A 76 -1.26 4.68 27.14
CA THR A 76 -2.56 4.50 26.47
C THR A 76 -2.43 3.56 25.28
N VAL A 77 -1.44 3.79 24.39
CA VAL A 77 -1.21 2.93 23.22
C VAL A 77 -0.88 1.49 23.66
N LEU A 78 -0.04 1.32 24.69
CA LEU A 78 0.31 -0.01 25.20
C LEU A 78 -0.89 -0.72 25.84
N GLU A 79 -1.82 0.00 26.44
CA GLU A 79 -3.07 -0.57 26.95
C GLU A 79 -3.95 -1.08 25.80
N GLU A 80 -4.19 -0.26 24.78
CA GLU A 80 -5.03 -0.60 23.63
C GLU A 80 -4.48 -1.78 22.82
N ILE A 81 -3.16 -1.79 22.56
CA ILE A 81 -2.52 -2.88 21.80
C ILE A 81 -2.50 -4.21 22.55
N ARG A 82 -2.57 -4.22 23.89
CA ARG A 82 -2.78 -5.46 24.66
C ARG A 82 -4.18 -6.03 24.41
N GLY A 83 -5.19 -5.16 24.38
CA GLY A 83 -6.55 -5.54 24.04
C GLY A 83 -6.62 -6.20 22.67
N VAL A 84 -6.00 -5.60 21.65
CA VAL A 84 -5.94 -6.17 20.30
C VAL A 84 -5.13 -7.47 20.26
N ALA A 85 -3.99 -7.55 20.93
CA ALA A 85 -3.20 -8.78 20.94
C ALA A 85 -3.94 -9.97 21.58
N ASN A 86 -4.81 -9.69 22.55
CA ASN A 86 -5.64 -10.71 23.21
C ASN A 86 -6.82 -11.17 22.34
N SER A 87 -7.24 -10.40 21.33
CA SER A 87 -8.31 -10.82 20.41
C SER A 87 -7.85 -11.88 19.39
N GLY A 88 -6.54 -12.05 19.21
CA GLY A 88 -5.95 -12.98 18.26
C GLY A 88 -5.66 -12.40 16.88
N CYS A 89 -5.66 -11.07 16.72
CA CYS A 89 -5.27 -10.43 15.46
C CYS A 89 -3.81 -10.71 15.09
N ASP A 90 -3.54 -10.81 13.79
CA ASP A 90 -2.23 -11.09 13.19
C ASP A 90 -1.58 -9.82 12.63
N TYR A 91 -2.39 -8.80 12.32
CA TYR A 91 -1.95 -7.51 11.79
C TYR A 91 -2.65 -6.35 12.51
N MET A 92 -1.94 -5.25 12.68
CA MET A 92 -2.52 -4.02 13.18
C MET A 92 -1.96 -2.81 12.44
N GLN A 93 -2.81 -2.16 11.64
CA GLN A 93 -2.61 -0.78 11.23
C GLN A 93 -2.99 0.12 12.40
N TYR A 94 -2.14 0.18 13.43
CA TYR A 94 -2.43 1.00 14.61
C TYR A 94 -2.38 2.48 14.24
N PHE A 95 -1.44 2.86 13.37
CA PHE A 95 -1.09 4.23 13.08
C PHE A 95 -1.85 4.77 11.84
N ASP A 96 -3.18 4.60 11.82
CA ASP A 96 -4.02 5.40 10.90
C ASP A 96 -3.97 6.87 11.34
N GLN A 97 -4.10 7.81 10.40
CA GLN A 97 -3.92 9.27 10.59
C GLN A 97 -2.49 9.71 10.90
N ASN A 98 -1.64 8.83 11.44
CA ASN A 98 -0.20 9.03 11.51
C ASN A 98 0.47 8.59 10.19
N LEU A 99 0.27 9.37 9.12
CA LEU A 99 0.74 9.04 7.77
C LEU A 99 2.25 8.73 7.77
N GLY A 100 2.61 7.57 7.22
CA GLY A 100 3.97 7.04 7.20
C GLY A 100 4.54 6.74 8.59
N GLY A 101 3.72 6.63 9.63
CA GLY A 101 4.14 6.46 11.02
C GLY A 101 4.62 7.75 11.70
N LEU A 102 4.39 8.91 11.09
CA LEU A 102 4.87 10.19 11.60
C LEU A 102 4.02 10.69 12.78
N SER A 103 4.65 11.48 13.66
CA SER A 103 3.92 12.27 14.64
C SER A 103 3.54 13.64 14.08
N TYR A 104 2.59 14.30 14.73
CA TYR A 104 2.26 15.68 14.42
C TYR A 104 3.28 16.66 15.02
N LEU A 105 3.22 17.91 14.57
CA LEU A 105 4.10 18.99 15.01
C LEU A 105 3.70 19.46 16.40
N CYS A 106 4.69 19.63 17.28
CA CYS A 106 4.47 20.16 18.62
C CYS A 106 5.49 21.26 18.94
N TYR A 107 5.01 22.38 19.46
CA TYR A 107 5.82 23.52 19.86
C TYR A 107 5.81 23.77 21.37
N SER A 108 5.37 22.78 22.16
CA SER A 108 5.32 22.89 23.62
C SER A 108 6.73 23.09 24.18
N LYS A 109 6.82 23.97 25.17
CA LYS A 109 8.03 24.17 25.99
C LYS A 109 8.01 23.33 27.26
N GLU A 110 6.90 22.66 27.53
CA GLU A 110 6.65 21.90 28.76
C GLU A 110 6.80 20.39 28.55
N HIS A 111 6.76 19.93 27.30
CA HIS A 111 6.96 18.54 26.92
C HIS A 111 8.44 18.15 26.90
N ASP A 112 8.74 16.84 26.93
CA ASP A 112 10.11 16.32 26.92
C ASP A 112 10.76 16.33 25.51
N HIS A 113 10.72 17.49 24.85
CA HIS A 113 11.40 17.73 23.58
C HIS A 113 11.65 19.23 23.33
N PRO A 114 12.62 19.59 22.47
CA PRO A 114 12.74 20.96 21.98
C PRO A 114 11.48 21.42 21.21
N PRO A 115 11.01 22.66 21.37
CA PRO A 115 9.87 23.17 20.61
C PRO A 115 10.08 23.14 19.08
N GLY A 116 9.08 22.65 18.36
CA GLY A 116 9.06 22.61 16.90
C GLY A 116 9.58 21.29 16.30
N PRO A 117 9.54 21.17 14.96
CA PRO A 117 9.91 19.93 14.29
C PRO A 117 11.38 19.58 14.48
N GLY A 118 11.67 18.29 14.62
CA GLY A 118 13.05 17.85 14.77
C GLY A 118 13.21 16.34 14.92
N ARG A 119 14.47 15.93 15.04
CA ARG A 119 14.87 14.52 15.20
C ARG A 119 14.15 13.81 16.34
N TRP A 120 13.79 14.54 17.40
CA TRP A 120 13.09 14.00 18.56
C TRP A 120 11.77 13.32 18.18
N GLN A 121 11.03 13.82 17.17
CA GLN A 121 9.76 13.22 16.73
C GLN A 121 9.97 11.80 16.23
N THR A 122 10.98 11.62 15.39
CA THR A 122 11.38 10.32 14.86
C THR A 122 11.80 9.37 15.98
N GLU A 123 12.61 9.83 16.93
CA GLU A 123 13.07 8.98 18.04
C GLU A 123 11.93 8.62 19.00
N ALA A 124 10.98 9.53 19.25
CA ALA A 124 9.79 9.28 20.06
C ALA A 124 8.90 8.20 19.42
N MET A 125 8.59 8.33 18.13
CA MET A 125 7.81 7.31 17.41
C MET A 125 8.54 5.96 17.35
N LYS A 126 9.85 5.93 17.06
CA LYS A 126 10.64 4.68 17.08
C LYS A 126 10.63 4.03 18.45
N THR A 127 10.70 4.84 19.51
CA THR A 127 10.62 4.35 20.88
C THR A 127 9.26 3.71 21.15
N LEU A 128 8.17 4.36 20.74
CA LEU A 128 6.81 3.82 20.84
C LEU A 128 6.68 2.49 20.07
N PHE A 129 7.11 2.43 18.81
CA PHE A 129 7.06 1.20 18.00
C PHE A 129 7.87 0.06 18.63
N ARG A 130 9.05 0.35 19.20
CA ARG A 130 9.86 -0.65 19.92
C ARG A 130 9.16 -1.15 21.17
N LYS A 131 8.54 -0.27 21.96
CA LYS A 131 7.77 -0.65 23.15
C LYS A 131 6.59 -1.55 22.78
N ILE A 132 5.84 -1.22 21.73
CA ILE A 132 4.74 -2.08 21.22
C ILE A 132 5.25 -3.49 20.90
N ARG A 133 6.34 -3.60 20.14
CA ARG A 133 6.91 -4.91 19.78
C ARG A 133 7.45 -5.67 20.98
N GLN A 134 8.06 -4.98 21.94
CA GLN A 134 8.52 -5.59 23.19
C GLN A 134 7.34 -6.14 23.99
N GLU A 135 6.25 -5.38 24.08
CA GLU A 135 5.02 -5.78 24.78
C GLU A 135 4.43 -7.05 24.14
N TRP A 136 4.20 -7.06 22.82
CA TRP A 136 3.69 -8.25 22.13
C TRP A 136 4.61 -9.45 22.25
N LYS A 137 5.93 -9.24 22.14
CA LYS A 137 6.91 -10.32 22.35
C LYS A 137 6.83 -10.89 23.78
N ALA A 138 6.68 -10.04 24.80
CA ALA A 138 6.52 -10.47 26.18
C ALA A 138 5.21 -11.27 26.38
N MET A 139 4.17 -10.94 25.61
CA MET A 139 2.90 -11.69 25.57
C MET A 139 2.97 -12.97 24.73
N GLY A 140 4.10 -13.28 24.07
CA GLY A 140 4.23 -14.41 23.15
C GLY A 140 3.41 -14.27 21.87
N LYS A 141 3.21 -13.02 21.41
CA LYS A 141 2.41 -12.66 20.23
C LYS A 141 3.31 -12.24 19.08
N ASP A 142 2.97 -12.71 17.89
CA ASP A 142 3.63 -12.35 16.64
C ASP A 142 2.63 -11.58 15.77
N ILE A 143 2.61 -10.27 15.91
CA ILE A 143 1.66 -9.36 15.25
C ILE A 143 2.45 -8.39 14.39
N VAL A 144 2.01 -8.23 13.15
CA VAL A 144 2.60 -7.29 12.20
C VAL A 144 2.03 -5.90 12.45
N LEU A 145 2.90 -4.90 12.61
CA LEU A 145 2.51 -3.50 12.79
C LEU A 145 2.58 -2.74 11.46
N GLY A 146 1.62 -1.86 11.23
CA GLY A 146 1.57 -0.98 10.06
C GLY A 146 1.05 0.42 10.36
N CYS A 147 1.16 1.29 9.35
CA CYS A 147 0.60 2.64 9.35
C CYS A 147 -0.28 2.93 8.13
N GLU A 148 -0.99 4.06 8.18
CA GLU A 148 -1.53 4.69 6.98
C GLU A 148 -0.41 5.25 6.10
N ALA A 149 -0.55 5.13 4.78
CA ALA A 149 0.50 5.41 3.80
C ALA A 149 1.71 4.49 3.97
N ALA A 150 2.64 4.52 3.00
CA ALA A 150 3.90 3.82 3.14
C ALA A 150 4.71 4.39 4.32
N ALA A 151 5.37 3.51 5.08
CA ALA A 151 6.22 3.91 6.19
C ALA A 151 7.29 4.91 5.73
N ALA A 152 7.47 6.00 6.47
CA ALA A 152 8.56 6.92 6.22
C ALA A 152 9.91 6.19 6.40
N GLU A 153 10.92 6.63 5.65
CA GLU A 153 12.26 6.01 5.61
C GLU A 153 12.86 5.68 6.99
N PRO A 154 12.74 6.53 8.04
CA PRO A 154 13.31 6.22 9.34
C PRO A 154 12.66 5.03 10.07
N PHE A 155 11.50 4.57 9.61
CA PHE A 155 10.64 3.58 10.25
C PHE A 155 10.48 2.28 9.45
N LEU A 156 11.23 2.10 8.36
CA LEU A 156 11.14 0.88 7.53
C LEU A 156 11.34 -0.41 8.35
N GLY A 157 12.24 -0.37 9.34
CA GLY A 157 12.50 -1.51 10.24
C GLY A 157 11.46 -1.67 11.35
N GLU A 158 10.56 -0.71 11.51
CA GLU A 158 9.53 -0.66 12.55
C GLU A 158 8.14 -1.05 12.01
N LEU A 159 7.85 -0.73 10.76
CA LEU A 159 6.52 -0.81 10.14
C LEU A 159 6.57 -1.64 8.84
N PRO A 160 6.68 -2.97 8.90
CA PRO A 160 6.99 -3.81 7.74
C PRO A 160 5.85 -4.03 6.74
N PHE A 161 4.61 -3.65 7.07
CA PHE A 161 3.43 -3.86 6.22
C PHE A 161 2.44 -2.70 6.33
N ASN A 162 2.22 -1.92 5.26
CA ASN A 162 1.46 -0.65 5.36
C ASN A 162 0.43 -0.43 4.24
N ASP A 163 -0.55 0.43 4.54
CA ASP A 163 -1.64 0.83 3.65
C ASP A 163 -1.17 1.93 2.69
N LEU A 164 -0.60 1.52 1.55
CA LEU A 164 -0.12 2.46 0.54
C LEU A 164 -1.31 2.99 -0.29
N ARG A 165 -1.56 4.29 -0.16
CA ARG A 165 -2.68 4.99 -0.79
C ARG A 165 -2.28 5.74 -2.07
N PHE A 166 -1.77 5.03 -3.08
CA PHE A 166 -1.34 5.66 -4.33
C PHE A 166 -2.46 6.44 -5.05
N ASN A 167 -3.74 6.04 -4.84
CA ASN A 167 -4.91 6.68 -5.44
C ASN A 167 -5.03 8.17 -5.07
N ILE A 168 -4.53 8.58 -3.90
CA ILE A 168 -4.52 9.99 -3.49
C ILE A 168 -3.64 10.83 -4.43
N GLY A 169 -2.60 10.24 -5.01
CA GLY A 169 -1.75 10.91 -6.00
C GLY A 169 -2.50 11.40 -7.23
N LEU A 170 -3.66 10.81 -7.56
CA LEU A 170 -4.48 11.16 -8.72
C LEU A 170 -5.07 12.56 -8.67
N PHE A 171 -5.12 13.20 -7.50
CA PHE A 171 -5.50 14.61 -7.40
C PHE A 171 -4.42 15.56 -7.90
N THR A 172 -3.18 15.08 -8.06
CA THR A 172 -2.02 15.89 -8.46
C THR A 172 -1.43 15.44 -9.78
N GLY A 173 -1.43 14.13 -10.07
CA GLY A 173 -0.88 13.60 -11.31
C GLY A 173 -0.92 12.08 -11.41
N GLU A 174 -0.21 11.55 -12.39
CA GLU A 174 -0.09 10.10 -12.59
C GLU A 174 0.81 9.47 -11.51
N PRO A 175 0.33 8.44 -10.79
CA PRO A 175 1.13 7.76 -9.77
C PRO A 175 2.26 6.95 -10.42
N VAL A 176 3.44 7.01 -9.80
CA VAL A 176 4.60 6.20 -10.17
C VAL A 176 5.15 5.48 -8.92
N PRO A 177 5.57 4.20 -9.02
CA PRO A 177 5.94 3.38 -7.85
C PRO A 177 7.38 3.66 -7.36
N VAL A 178 7.73 4.94 -7.16
CA VAL A 178 9.08 5.35 -6.73
C VAL A 178 9.41 4.80 -5.35
N TYR A 179 8.43 4.74 -4.43
CA TYR A 179 8.66 4.18 -3.11
C TYR A 179 9.07 2.70 -3.18
N GLN A 180 8.33 1.90 -3.94
CA GLN A 180 8.62 0.48 -4.16
C GLN A 180 9.94 0.30 -4.91
N TYR A 181 10.25 1.20 -5.85
CA TYR A 181 11.53 1.19 -6.55
C TYR A 181 12.72 1.27 -5.60
N VAL A 182 12.61 2.07 -4.54
CA VAL A 182 13.68 2.23 -3.54
C VAL A 182 13.62 1.17 -2.44
N TYR A 183 12.41 0.79 -1.98
CA TYR A 183 12.25 0.09 -0.70
C TYR A 183 11.62 -1.31 -0.75
N HIS A 184 11.07 -1.78 -1.88
CA HIS A 184 10.33 -3.05 -1.92
C HIS A 184 11.14 -4.27 -1.45
N GLU A 185 12.46 -4.26 -1.58
CA GLU A 185 13.32 -5.34 -1.08
C GLU A 185 13.37 -5.42 0.47
N TYR A 186 12.92 -4.38 1.18
CA TYR A 186 12.97 -4.26 2.64
C TYR A 186 11.59 -4.26 3.31
N ILE A 187 10.53 -3.90 2.59
CA ILE A 187 9.20 -3.64 3.15
C ILE A 187 8.10 -4.08 2.17
N ASN A 188 6.97 -4.51 2.71
CA ASN A 188 5.79 -4.80 1.91
C ASN A 188 4.71 -3.74 2.17
N ASN A 189 3.88 -3.48 1.18
CA ASN A 189 2.69 -2.66 1.36
C ASN A 189 1.49 -3.39 0.75
N PHE A 190 0.31 -2.83 0.95
CA PHE A 190 -0.91 -3.24 0.27
C PHE A 190 -1.64 -2.04 -0.31
N MET A 191 -2.51 -2.31 -1.28
CA MET A 191 -3.31 -1.34 -2.07
C MET A 191 -4.21 -0.42 -1.22
N GLY A 192 -4.31 -0.70 0.07
CA GLY A 192 -5.11 0.06 1.01
C GLY A 192 -6.60 -0.15 0.86
N ASN A 193 -7.37 0.71 1.52
CA ASN A 193 -8.82 0.78 1.39
C ASN A 193 -9.29 1.54 0.13
N GLN A 194 -8.34 1.89 -0.74
CA GLN A 194 -8.57 2.55 -2.03
C GLN A 194 -9.31 3.90 -1.95
N ASN A 195 -9.36 4.52 -0.77
CA ASN A 195 -10.10 5.75 -0.54
C ASN A 195 -9.78 6.85 -1.58
N SER A 196 -10.74 7.75 -1.76
CA SER A 196 -10.65 8.89 -2.68
C SER A 196 -10.60 8.55 -4.18
N SER A 197 -10.69 7.27 -4.57
CA SER A 197 -10.76 6.89 -5.99
C SER A 197 -12.02 7.47 -6.66
N GLY A 198 -13.19 7.39 -6.03
CA GLY A 198 -14.45 7.96 -6.51
C GLY A 198 -14.56 9.48 -6.39
N GLN A 199 -13.59 10.12 -5.73
CA GLN A 199 -13.43 11.58 -5.70
C GLN A 199 -12.53 12.09 -6.84
N SER A 200 -11.63 11.25 -7.36
CA SER A 200 -10.72 11.60 -8.46
C SER A 200 -11.19 11.06 -9.82
N ILE A 201 -11.75 9.85 -9.87
CA ILE A 201 -12.16 9.14 -11.09
C ILE A 201 -13.69 9.17 -11.26
N ASP A 202 -14.17 9.39 -12.49
CA ASP A 202 -15.57 9.16 -12.86
C ASP A 202 -15.80 7.64 -13.02
N LEU A 203 -16.29 7.02 -11.95
CA LEU A 203 -16.41 5.55 -11.81
C LEU A 203 -17.29 4.92 -12.90
N LEU A 204 -18.38 5.58 -13.29
CA LEU A 204 -19.32 5.03 -14.28
C LEU A 204 -18.87 5.27 -15.71
N LYS A 205 -18.15 6.36 -16.01
CA LYS A 205 -17.52 6.54 -17.32
C LYS A 205 -16.25 5.71 -17.49
N SER A 206 -15.66 5.24 -16.39
CA SER A 206 -14.43 4.45 -16.38
C SER A 206 -14.63 3.14 -15.63
N PRO A 207 -15.54 2.25 -16.05
CA PRO A 207 -15.86 1.04 -15.29
C PRO A 207 -14.64 0.11 -15.10
N ASP A 208 -13.66 0.17 -16.00
CA ASP A 208 -12.42 -0.61 -15.92
C ASP A 208 -11.36 -0.01 -14.99
N ASN A 209 -11.63 1.13 -14.34
CA ASN A 209 -10.64 1.79 -13.47
C ASN A 209 -10.16 0.88 -12.33
N LEU A 210 -11.04 0.06 -11.75
CA LEU A 210 -10.66 -0.85 -10.67
C LEU A 210 -9.73 -1.97 -11.16
N LEU A 211 -9.90 -2.42 -12.41
CA LEU A 211 -8.98 -3.38 -13.05
C LEU A 211 -7.60 -2.76 -13.21
N TRP A 212 -7.53 -1.51 -13.70
CA TRP A 212 -6.28 -0.77 -13.82
C TRP A 212 -5.60 -0.55 -12.46
N ARG A 213 -6.33 -0.05 -11.45
CA ARG A 213 -5.78 0.22 -10.09
C ARG A 213 -5.25 -1.06 -9.43
N THR A 214 -5.94 -2.18 -9.63
CA THR A 214 -5.52 -3.50 -9.14
C THR A 214 -4.24 -3.97 -9.84
N ALA A 215 -4.18 -3.83 -11.17
CA ALA A 215 -2.99 -4.17 -11.94
C ALA A 215 -1.81 -3.26 -11.61
N TYR A 216 -2.04 -1.96 -11.40
CA TYR A 216 -1.03 -1.00 -10.95
C TYR A 216 -0.40 -1.45 -9.63
N SER A 217 -1.24 -1.78 -8.63
CA SER A 217 -0.77 -2.25 -7.33
C SER A 217 0.07 -3.52 -7.45
N PHE A 218 -0.36 -4.46 -8.29
CA PHE A 218 0.43 -5.66 -8.58
C PHE A 218 1.80 -5.34 -9.19
N VAL A 219 1.86 -4.47 -10.21
CA VAL A 219 3.14 -4.14 -10.86
C VAL A 219 4.05 -3.28 -9.96
N ALA A 220 3.47 -2.55 -9.01
CA ALA A 220 4.22 -1.87 -7.96
C ALA A 220 4.78 -2.85 -6.92
N GLY A 221 4.26 -4.08 -6.83
CA GLY A 221 4.68 -5.07 -5.84
C GLY A 221 3.82 -5.08 -4.57
N ASP A 222 2.74 -4.28 -4.51
CA ASP A 222 1.86 -4.21 -3.34
C ASP A 222 0.83 -5.36 -3.30
N MET A 223 0.51 -5.83 -2.09
CA MET A 223 -0.55 -6.82 -1.91
C MET A 223 -1.91 -6.24 -2.33
N LEU A 224 -2.70 -7.07 -3.02
CA LEU A 224 -4.00 -6.65 -3.53
C LEU A 224 -5.02 -6.56 -2.40
N THR A 225 -5.90 -5.57 -2.47
CA THR A 225 -6.95 -5.36 -1.47
C THR A 225 -8.25 -5.06 -2.18
N VAL A 226 -9.36 -5.52 -1.61
CA VAL A 226 -10.72 -5.17 -2.05
C VAL A 226 -11.49 -4.58 -0.88
N VAL A 227 -12.35 -3.62 -1.18
CA VAL A 227 -13.34 -3.13 -0.24
C VAL A 227 -14.63 -3.88 -0.49
N LEU A 228 -15.23 -4.42 0.58
CA LEU A 228 -16.51 -5.12 0.50
C LEU A 228 -17.65 -4.13 0.74
N GLY A 229 -18.62 -4.13 -0.17
CA GLY A 229 -19.89 -3.44 -0.04
C GLY A 229 -21.01 -4.37 0.41
N ARG A 230 -22.24 -3.98 0.07
CA ARG A 230 -23.46 -4.71 0.45
C ARG A 230 -23.41 -6.16 -0.04
N GLY A 231 -23.77 -7.09 0.84
CA GLY A 231 -23.84 -8.52 0.50
C GLY A 231 -22.48 -9.18 0.20
N GLY A 232 -21.36 -8.50 0.50
CA GLY A 232 -20.02 -9.02 0.24
C GLY A 232 -19.52 -8.82 -1.21
N ALA A 233 -20.23 -8.03 -2.02
CA ALA A 233 -19.74 -7.62 -3.34
C ALA A 233 -18.51 -6.71 -3.20
N ILE A 234 -17.60 -6.76 -4.16
CA ILE A 234 -16.47 -5.81 -4.25
C ILE A 234 -17.02 -4.44 -4.64
N ASN A 235 -16.64 -3.40 -3.89
CA ASN A 235 -16.97 -2.01 -4.14
C ASN A 235 -15.77 -1.26 -4.76
N TRP A 236 -16.00 -0.04 -5.24
CA TRP A 236 -14.99 0.79 -5.90
C TRP A 236 -13.88 1.26 -4.95
N ASP A 237 -14.27 1.71 -3.76
CA ASP A 237 -13.39 2.14 -2.67
C ASP A 237 -14.18 2.26 -1.35
N TRP A 238 -13.47 2.63 -0.28
CA TRP A 238 -14.05 2.87 1.05
C TRP A 238 -15.11 3.98 1.10
N GLY A 239 -14.97 5.03 0.28
CA GLY A 239 -15.84 6.21 0.31
C GLY A 239 -17.09 6.08 -0.56
N THR A 240 -17.22 5.01 -1.33
CA THR A 240 -18.34 4.81 -2.25
C THR A 240 -19.55 4.25 -1.52
N GLU A 241 -20.71 4.88 -1.71
CA GLU A 241 -21.97 4.46 -1.11
C GLU A 241 -22.28 2.99 -1.44
N TRP A 242 -22.87 2.28 -0.49
CA TRP A 242 -23.13 0.84 -0.62
C TRP A 242 -24.15 0.49 -1.72
N ASP A 243 -25.02 1.43 -2.06
CA ASP A 243 -26.05 1.27 -3.09
C ASP A 243 -25.61 1.87 -4.44
N TYR A 244 -24.37 2.35 -4.56
CA TYR A 244 -23.79 2.78 -5.83
C TYR A 244 -23.62 1.57 -6.77
N PRO A 245 -23.80 1.71 -8.10
CA PRO A 245 -23.63 0.59 -9.02
C PRO A 245 -22.24 -0.05 -8.87
N ALA A 246 -22.21 -1.35 -8.56
CA ALA A 246 -20.98 -2.08 -8.29
C ALA A 246 -20.11 -2.26 -9.55
N PRO A 247 -18.78 -2.43 -9.39
CA PRO A 247 -17.92 -2.86 -10.48
C PRO A 247 -18.30 -4.25 -10.99
N ASP A 248 -17.83 -4.60 -12.20
CA ASP A 248 -17.94 -5.96 -12.73
C ASP A 248 -17.21 -6.95 -11.81
N GLN A 249 -18.02 -7.73 -11.06
CA GLN A 249 -17.54 -8.69 -10.06
C GLN A 249 -16.76 -9.84 -10.68
N GLN A 250 -17.13 -10.27 -11.88
CA GLN A 250 -16.49 -11.40 -12.56
C GLN A 250 -15.12 -10.98 -13.07
N ALA A 251 -15.03 -9.82 -13.72
CA ALA A 251 -13.77 -9.31 -14.26
C ALA A 251 -12.75 -9.05 -13.14
N ILE A 252 -13.14 -8.32 -12.08
CA ILE A 252 -12.23 -8.03 -10.97
C ILE A 252 -11.83 -9.29 -10.20
N GLY A 253 -12.77 -10.21 -9.96
CA GLY A 253 -12.50 -11.48 -9.29
C GLY A 253 -11.55 -12.37 -10.09
N THR A 254 -11.64 -12.34 -11.43
CA THR A 254 -10.73 -13.07 -12.32
C THR A 254 -9.33 -12.47 -12.27
N LEU A 255 -9.21 -11.14 -12.41
CA LEU A 255 -7.93 -10.45 -12.37
C LEU A 255 -7.20 -10.69 -11.03
N ILE A 256 -7.89 -10.50 -9.89
CA ILE A 256 -7.31 -10.73 -8.56
C ILE A 256 -6.79 -12.16 -8.42
N ARG A 257 -7.57 -13.16 -8.84
CA ARG A 257 -7.16 -14.57 -8.78
C ARG A 257 -5.89 -14.81 -9.58
N ASN A 258 -5.85 -14.34 -10.82
CA ASN A 258 -4.75 -14.56 -11.74
C ASN A 258 -3.47 -13.84 -11.28
N LEU A 259 -3.59 -12.60 -10.79
CA LEU A 259 -2.46 -11.83 -10.29
C LEU A 259 -1.94 -12.37 -8.96
N ASN A 260 -2.82 -12.67 -8.00
CA ASN A 260 -2.39 -13.12 -6.68
C ASN A 260 -1.68 -14.48 -6.71
N ALA A 261 -2.01 -15.34 -7.69
CA ALA A 261 -1.33 -16.62 -7.88
C ALA A 261 0.18 -16.48 -8.17
N TRP A 262 0.62 -15.37 -8.79
CA TRP A 262 2.05 -15.10 -9.00
C TRP A 262 2.83 -14.88 -7.70
N ARG A 263 2.18 -14.41 -6.63
CA ARG A 263 2.83 -14.16 -5.33
C ARG A 263 3.17 -15.44 -4.56
N ILE A 264 2.53 -16.56 -4.90
CA ILE A 264 2.76 -17.86 -4.28
C ILE A 264 3.47 -18.84 -5.22
N GLY A 265 3.46 -18.60 -6.54
CA GLY A 265 4.14 -19.39 -7.56
C GLY A 265 5.51 -18.83 -7.97
N ALA A 266 5.83 -18.96 -9.27
CA ALA A 266 7.12 -18.58 -9.86
C ALA A 266 7.48 -17.09 -9.68
N GLY A 267 6.49 -16.21 -9.44
CA GLY A 267 6.71 -14.79 -9.21
C GLY A 267 7.15 -14.44 -7.78
N LYS A 268 7.01 -15.35 -6.81
CA LYS A 268 7.29 -15.12 -5.38
C LYS A 268 8.66 -14.50 -5.10
N PRO A 269 9.78 -14.98 -5.68
CA PRO A 269 11.12 -14.42 -5.40
C PRO A 269 11.27 -12.94 -5.81
N TYR A 270 10.38 -12.45 -6.67
CA TYR A 270 10.40 -11.10 -7.21
C TYR A 270 9.41 -10.19 -6.50
N LEU A 271 8.17 -10.66 -6.31
CA LEU A 271 7.05 -9.86 -5.80
C LEU A 271 6.96 -9.81 -4.26
N ALA A 272 7.78 -10.58 -3.54
CA ALA A 272 7.79 -10.59 -2.07
C ALA A 272 9.02 -9.89 -1.47
N THR A 273 10.19 -10.09 -2.07
CA THR A 273 11.48 -9.61 -1.57
C THR A 273 12.42 -9.16 -2.70
N GLY A 274 11.92 -9.03 -3.93
CA GLY A 274 12.74 -8.66 -5.06
C GLY A 274 13.04 -7.16 -5.08
N ARG A 275 14.18 -6.80 -5.66
CA ARG A 275 14.53 -5.41 -5.96
C ARG A 275 13.88 -5.00 -7.27
N MET A 276 13.13 -3.90 -7.26
CA MET A 276 12.55 -3.35 -8.49
C MET A 276 13.67 -2.78 -9.38
N LEU A 277 13.52 -2.95 -10.69
CA LEU A 277 14.41 -2.41 -11.72
C LEU A 277 13.58 -1.64 -12.75
N ALA A 278 14.21 -0.70 -13.45
CA ALA A 278 13.58 -0.02 -14.57
C ALA A 278 13.24 -1.03 -15.69
N PRO A 279 11.96 -1.21 -16.08
CA PRO A 279 11.57 -2.26 -17.02
C PRO A 279 12.03 -1.97 -18.45
N GLU A 280 12.20 -3.03 -19.25
CA GLU A 280 12.38 -2.86 -20.69
C GLU A 280 11.10 -2.30 -21.30
N ARG A 281 11.28 -1.46 -22.32
CA ARG A 281 10.16 -0.77 -22.97
C ARG A 281 9.29 -1.75 -23.72
N LEU A 282 7.97 -1.60 -23.55
CA LEU A 282 6.97 -2.20 -24.42
C LEU A 282 6.54 -1.22 -25.52
N THR A 283 6.36 -1.73 -26.73
CA THR A 283 5.74 -1.01 -27.85
C THR A 283 4.57 -1.82 -28.42
N GLY A 284 3.77 -1.21 -29.29
CA GLY A 284 2.59 -1.87 -29.87
C GLY A 284 1.42 -2.07 -28.88
N VAL A 285 1.52 -1.51 -27.68
CA VAL A 285 0.49 -1.59 -26.63
C VAL A 285 -0.56 -0.50 -26.86
N SER A 286 -1.84 -0.86 -26.77
CA SER A 286 -2.95 0.09 -26.89
C SER A 286 -3.07 0.97 -25.64
N ALA A 287 -3.81 2.08 -25.73
CA ALA A 287 -4.06 2.97 -24.59
C ALA A 287 -5.52 2.87 -24.15
N GLN A 288 -5.74 2.69 -22.85
CA GLN A 288 -7.01 2.83 -22.16
C GLN A 288 -7.18 4.27 -21.67
N THR A 289 -8.42 4.72 -21.64
CA THR A 289 -8.78 6.07 -21.17
C THR A 289 -9.54 5.96 -19.86
N ILE A 290 -9.07 6.67 -18.85
CA ILE A 290 -9.73 6.82 -17.56
C ILE A 290 -10.22 8.27 -17.47
N HIS A 291 -11.52 8.45 -17.35
CA HIS A 291 -12.17 9.74 -17.20
C HIS A 291 -12.10 10.19 -15.73
N MET A 292 -11.55 11.39 -15.51
CA MET A 292 -11.41 12.00 -14.20
C MET A 292 -12.62 12.88 -13.88
N ARG A 293 -12.89 13.15 -12.59
CA ARG A 293 -14.03 13.98 -12.17
C ARG A 293 -13.88 15.46 -12.47
N ASP A 294 -12.64 15.94 -12.63
CA ASP A 294 -12.34 17.31 -13.05
C ASP A 294 -12.53 17.53 -14.57
N GLY A 295 -12.95 16.48 -15.30
CA GLY A 295 -13.16 16.50 -16.74
C GLY A 295 -11.92 16.17 -17.56
N SER A 296 -10.76 16.00 -16.93
CA SER A 296 -9.54 15.52 -17.59
C SER A 296 -9.60 14.02 -17.90
N VAL A 297 -8.61 13.54 -18.65
CA VAL A 297 -8.46 12.11 -18.97
C VAL A 297 -7.05 11.65 -18.65
N LEU A 298 -6.94 10.51 -17.96
CA LEU A 298 -5.70 9.79 -17.74
C LEU A 298 -5.59 8.67 -18.79
N LYS A 299 -4.50 8.65 -19.55
CA LYS A 299 -4.23 7.59 -20.54
C LYS A 299 -3.27 6.57 -19.94
N GLN A 300 -3.66 5.30 -19.96
CA GLN A 300 -2.89 4.20 -19.38
C GLN A 300 -2.65 3.13 -20.44
N PRO A 301 -1.45 2.51 -20.52
CA PRO A 301 -1.25 1.42 -21.47
C PRO A 301 -2.10 0.21 -21.07
N SER A 302 -2.67 -0.51 -22.03
CA SER A 302 -3.50 -1.70 -21.79
C SER A 302 -2.71 -2.87 -21.18
N ILE A 303 -1.38 -2.83 -21.29
CA ILE A 303 -0.45 -3.73 -20.64
C ILE A 303 0.45 -2.91 -19.72
N LEU A 304 0.36 -3.15 -18.41
CA LEU A 304 1.29 -2.61 -17.43
C LEU A 304 2.52 -3.51 -17.32
N THR A 305 3.68 -2.96 -16.99
CA THR A 305 4.91 -3.76 -16.86
C THR A 305 5.81 -3.30 -15.72
N THR A 306 6.54 -4.25 -15.14
CA THR A 306 7.50 -4.02 -14.07
C THR A 306 8.62 -5.05 -14.15
N LYS A 307 9.84 -4.69 -13.76
CA LYS A 307 11.00 -5.57 -13.76
C LYS A 307 11.57 -5.68 -12.36
N TRP A 308 12.05 -6.87 -12.03
CA TRP A 308 12.53 -7.23 -10.70
C TRP A 308 13.78 -8.08 -10.78
N GLN A 309 14.62 -7.98 -9.77
CA GLN A 309 15.72 -8.89 -9.51
C GLN A 309 15.45 -9.65 -8.20
N SER A 310 15.53 -10.98 -8.27
CA SER A 310 15.47 -11.84 -7.09
C SER A 310 16.77 -11.78 -6.27
N SER A 311 16.74 -12.24 -5.03
CA SER A 311 17.94 -12.36 -4.17
C SER A 311 19.02 -13.29 -4.75
N GLU A 312 18.64 -14.20 -5.65
CA GLU A 312 19.55 -15.10 -6.37
C GLU A 312 20.14 -14.45 -7.64
N GLY A 313 19.84 -13.18 -7.91
CA GLY A 313 20.35 -12.44 -9.07
C GLY A 313 19.60 -12.70 -10.38
N ARG A 314 18.64 -13.65 -10.42
CA ARG A 314 17.73 -13.83 -11.57
C ARG A 314 16.86 -12.60 -11.76
N VAL A 315 16.56 -12.26 -13.02
CA VAL A 315 15.74 -11.11 -13.39
C VAL A 315 14.45 -11.57 -14.04
N ALA A 316 13.35 -10.89 -13.74
CA ALA A 316 12.07 -11.11 -14.38
C ALA A 316 11.34 -9.79 -14.67
N GLN A 317 10.66 -9.73 -15.81
CA GLN A 317 9.74 -8.66 -16.18
C GLN A 317 8.32 -9.23 -16.29
N PHE A 318 7.40 -8.64 -15.54
CA PHE A 318 5.98 -8.97 -15.59
C PHE A 318 5.29 -8.06 -16.60
N LEU A 319 4.37 -8.64 -17.38
CA LEU A 319 3.48 -7.92 -18.28
C LEU A 319 2.05 -8.28 -17.90
N VAL A 320 1.23 -7.29 -17.59
CA VAL A 320 -0.12 -7.45 -17.04
C VAL A 320 -1.14 -6.86 -17.99
N ASN A 321 -1.95 -7.71 -18.62
CA ASN A 321 -3.14 -7.28 -19.34
C ASN A 321 -4.32 -7.23 -18.36
N TYR A 322 -4.71 -6.02 -17.97
CA TYR A 322 -5.86 -5.83 -17.07
C TYR A 322 -7.18 -5.62 -17.83
N THR A 323 -7.14 -5.60 -19.17
CA THR A 323 -8.33 -5.42 -19.99
C THR A 323 -9.06 -6.74 -20.21
N THR A 324 -10.31 -6.65 -20.66
CA THR A 324 -11.17 -7.80 -20.96
C THR A 324 -10.92 -8.40 -22.36
N GLU A 325 -10.00 -7.82 -23.13
CA GLU A 325 -9.65 -8.25 -24.48
C GLU A 325 -8.17 -8.66 -24.56
N PRO A 326 -7.80 -9.59 -25.46
CA PRO A 326 -6.39 -9.92 -25.70
C PRO A 326 -5.60 -8.67 -26.14
N GLN A 327 -4.40 -8.50 -25.60
CA GLN A 327 -3.54 -7.36 -25.94
C GLN A 327 -2.22 -7.83 -26.55
N ALA A 328 -1.85 -7.25 -27.69
CA ALA A 328 -0.57 -7.50 -28.33
C ALA A 328 0.53 -6.62 -27.69
N TYR A 329 1.76 -7.10 -27.74
CA TYR A 329 2.93 -6.35 -27.32
C TYR A 329 4.16 -6.70 -28.16
N ASP A 330 5.05 -5.72 -28.25
CA ASP A 330 6.43 -5.86 -28.71
C ASP A 330 7.34 -5.54 -27.52
N TRP A 331 8.10 -6.54 -27.06
CA TRP A 331 9.09 -6.42 -25.99
C TRP A 331 10.48 -6.40 -26.60
N GLN A 332 11.26 -5.36 -26.29
CA GLN A 332 12.64 -5.25 -26.74
C GLN A 332 13.57 -5.87 -25.70
N GLN A 333 14.41 -6.81 -26.15
CA GLN A 333 15.45 -7.37 -25.31
C GLN A 333 16.46 -6.29 -24.88
N PRO A 334 17.02 -6.36 -23.66
CA PRO A 334 18.06 -5.44 -23.20
C PRO A 334 19.24 -5.39 -24.19
N TYR A 335 19.68 -4.18 -24.55
CA TYR A 335 20.78 -3.99 -25.51
C TYR A 335 22.14 -4.44 -24.92
N GLY A 336 22.93 -5.19 -25.69
CA GLY A 336 24.37 -5.34 -25.45
C GLY A 336 24.85 -6.51 -24.58
N GLY A 337 24.00 -7.47 -24.22
CA GLY A 337 24.43 -8.71 -23.54
C GLY A 337 23.83 -9.95 -24.19
N ALA A 338 24.63 -11.02 -24.29
CA ALA A 338 24.05 -12.36 -24.37
C ALA A 338 23.26 -12.56 -23.07
N ILE A 339 21.93 -12.42 -23.13
CA ILE A 339 21.09 -13.00 -22.09
C ILE A 339 21.24 -14.52 -22.21
N GLY A 340 21.19 -15.24 -21.09
CA GLY A 340 21.07 -16.69 -21.13
C GLY A 340 19.73 -17.12 -21.77
N ALA A 341 19.22 -18.29 -21.42
CA ALA A 341 17.87 -18.67 -21.85
C ALA A 341 16.83 -17.65 -21.34
N LEU A 342 16.04 -17.10 -22.27
CA LEU A 342 14.86 -16.29 -21.96
C LEU A 342 13.67 -17.23 -21.79
N LEU A 343 13.09 -17.28 -20.60
CA LEU A 343 11.97 -18.14 -20.27
C LEU A 343 10.69 -17.30 -20.17
N ALA A 344 9.64 -17.70 -20.90
CA ALA A 344 8.30 -17.16 -20.77
C ALA A 344 7.42 -18.07 -19.93
N TYR A 345 6.89 -17.53 -18.84
CA TYR A 345 5.89 -18.19 -18.00
C TYR A 345 4.53 -17.58 -18.32
N LYS A 346 3.62 -18.40 -18.85
CA LYS A 346 2.23 -18.00 -19.10
C LYS A 346 1.33 -18.16 -17.88
N GLN A 347 1.76 -18.95 -16.91
CA GLN A 347 1.04 -19.24 -15.67
C GLN A 347 2.02 -19.30 -14.48
N PRO A 348 1.57 -18.98 -13.25
CA PRO A 348 2.42 -18.97 -12.05
C PRO A 348 3.05 -20.31 -11.68
N ASP A 349 2.40 -21.41 -12.01
CA ASP A 349 2.77 -22.80 -11.71
C ASP A 349 3.26 -23.57 -12.94
N GLY A 350 3.26 -22.93 -14.11
CA GLY A 350 3.70 -23.53 -15.37
C GLY A 350 5.22 -23.63 -15.48
N GLU A 351 5.67 -24.53 -16.36
CA GLU A 351 7.07 -24.58 -16.76
C GLU A 351 7.41 -23.37 -17.65
N GLY A 352 8.59 -22.79 -17.43
CA GLY A 352 9.11 -21.71 -18.25
C GLY A 352 9.40 -22.23 -19.66
N LEU A 353 8.72 -21.68 -20.66
CA LEU A 353 8.96 -22.03 -22.05
C LEU A 353 10.12 -21.20 -22.57
N GLU A 354 11.17 -21.85 -23.04
CA GLU A 354 12.29 -21.15 -23.67
C GLU A 354 11.80 -20.45 -24.93
N LEU A 355 11.88 -19.12 -24.91
CA LEU A 355 11.68 -18.32 -26.10
C LEU A 355 12.97 -18.40 -26.89
N ALA A 356 12.95 -19.17 -27.99
CA ALA A 356 13.98 -19.06 -29.00
C ALA A 356 14.14 -17.57 -29.36
N SER A 357 15.38 -17.11 -29.54
CA SER A 357 15.70 -15.73 -29.96
C SER A 357 15.18 -15.48 -31.38
N GLN A 358 13.86 -15.50 -31.55
CA GLN A 358 13.16 -15.33 -32.80
C GLN A 358 12.81 -13.86 -32.90
N THR A 359 13.78 -13.06 -33.35
CA THR A 359 13.63 -12.14 -34.49
C THR A 359 14.97 -11.44 -34.75
N GLU A 360 15.12 -10.93 -35.98
CA GLU A 360 16.11 -9.92 -36.32
C GLU A 360 16.13 -8.81 -35.24
N ARG A 361 17.26 -8.66 -34.52
CA ARG A 361 17.53 -7.58 -33.53
C ARG A 361 16.96 -7.74 -32.10
N GLY A 362 16.58 -8.95 -31.68
CA GLY A 362 16.24 -9.20 -30.26
C GLY A 362 14.90 -8.60 -29.83
N MET A 363 13.91 -8.62 -30.71
CA MET A 363 12.54 -8.19 -30.38
C MET A 363 11.65 -9.42 -30.18
N HIS A 364 10.84 -9.45 -29.13
CA HIS A 364 9.85 -10.49 -28.93
C HIS A 364 8.44 -9.91 -29.13
N ARG A 365 7.66 -10.52 -30.02
CA ARG A 365 6.26 -10.16 -30.24
C ARG A 365 5.36 -11.23 -29.67
N GLY A 366 4.32 -10.82 -28.93
CA GLY A 366 3.37 -11.75 -28.34
C GLY A 366 2.00 -11.13 -28.09
N THR A 367 1.11 -11.96 -27.55
CA THR A 367 -0.22 -11.58 -27.08
C THR A 367 -0.39 -12.06 -25.65
N ILE A 368 -1.07 -11.27 -24.82
CA ILE A 368 -1.43 -11.60 -23.44
C ILE A 368 -2.94 -11.72 -23.36
N GLU A 369 -3.42 -12.83 -22.80
CA GLU A 369 -4.85 -13.09 -22.61
C GLU A 369 -5.50 -12.05 -21.68
N PRO A 370 -6.82 -11.83 -21.79
CA PRO A 370 -7.55 -10.94 -20.89
C PRO A 370 -7.30 -11.22 -19.41
N LEU A 371 -7.30 -10.15 -18.59
CA LEU A 371 -7.27 -10.23 -17.12
C LEU A 371 -6.16 -11.14 -16.58
N SER A 372 -4.99 -11.13 -17.22
CA SER A 372 -3.92 -12.08 -16.97
C SER A 372 -2.54 -11.41 -16.94
N CYS A 373 -1.54 -12.19 -16.56
CA CYS A 373 -0.16 -11.75 -16.51
C CYS A 373 0.74 -12.86 -17.05
N ILE A 374 1.82 -12.45 -17.71
CA ILE A 374 2.96 -13.32 -18.04
C ILE A 374 4.22 -12.79 -17.38
N MET A 375 5.20 -13.67 -17.18
CA MET A 375 6.52 -13.32 -16.67
C MET A 375 7.59 -13.75 -17.68
N LEU A 376 8.43 -12.81 -18.09
CA LEU A 376 9.63 -13.05 -18.88
C LEU A 376 10.83 -13.08 -17.93
N ALA A 377 11.53 -14.20 -17.81
CA ALA A 377 12.63 -14.36 -16.85
C ALA A 377 13.93 -14.77 -17.56
N TRP A 378 15.05 -14.25 -17.09
CA TRP A 378 16.38 -14.56 -17.61
C TRP A 378 17.44 -14.39 -16.54
N THR A 379 18.61 -14.97 -16.81
CA THR A 379 19.82 -14.76 -15.99
C THR A 379 20.69 -13.74 -16.71
N PRO A 380 21.02 -12.59 -16.09
CA PRO A 380 22.02 -11.67 -16.62
C PRO A 380 23.37 -12.40 -16.76
N PRO A 381 24.20 -12.06 -17.75
CA PRO A 381 25.58 -12.54 -17.75
C PRO A 381 26.24 -12.11 -16.44
N THR A 382 26.95 -13.03 -15.77
CA THR A 382 27.79 -12.69 -14.63
C THR A 382 28.70 -11.54 -15.04
N GLN A 383 28.52 -10.36 -14.43
CA GLN A 383 29.56 -9.35 -14.45
C GLN A 383 30.79 -10.05 -13.86
N ALA A 384 31.84 -10.23 -14.66
CA ALA A 384 33.13 -10.55 -14.10
C ALA A 384 33.40 -9.47 -13.04
N ALA A 385 33.68 -9.90 -11.80
CA ALA A 385 34.05 -8.98 -10.74
C ALA A 385 35.21 -8.13 -11.25
N GLU A 386 34.98 -6.83 -11.46
CA GLU A 386 36.05 -5.84 -11.68
C GLU A 386 36.71 -5.48 -10.35
#